data_AF-A0A286C7K6-F1
#
_entry.id   AF-A0A286C7K6-F1
#
_cell.length_a   1.000
_cell.length_b   1.000
_cell.length_c   1.000
_cell.angle_alpha   90.00
_cell.angle_beta   90.00
_cell.angle_gamma   90.00
#
_symmetry.space_group_name_H-M   'P 1'
#
loop_
_entity.id
_entity.type
_entity.pdbx_description
1 polymer ?
#
loop_
_entity_poly.entity_id
_entity_poly.type
_entity_poly.pdbx_seq_one_letter_code
_entity_poly.pdbx_strand_id
1 'polypeptide(L)'
;MLPGRIHVSPDDKVMEFSIEKSSGRGKMQAFDKQTGEKFTGNYSAYYSGQNARGEGMLIGDRGKKIKLRLLIEPGIRPTGRGTGSDGSGKRYDIVF
;
A
#
# COMPACT_ATOMS: atom_id res chain seq x y z
N MET A 1 -1.70 -7.84 10.63
CA MET A 1 -1.30 -7.06 9.44
C MET A 1 -0.41 -5.92 9.91
N LEU A 2 0.60 -5.55 9.13
CA LEU A 2 1.50 -4.43 9.37
C LEU A 2 0.76 -3.13 9.03
N PRO A 3 0.44 -2.27 10.02
CA PRO A 3 -0.39 -1.09 9.82
C PRO A 3 0.41 0.06 9.24
N GLY A 4 -0.24 0.85 8.40
CA GLY A 4 0.33 1.99 7.70
C GLY A 4 -0.70 3.03 7.30
N ARG A 5 -0.24 3.99 6.50
CA ARG A 5 -1.04 5.08 5.94
C ARG A 5 -0.71 5.30 4.49
N ILE A 6 -1.72 5.73 3.73
CA ILE A 6 -1.56 6.26 2.38
C ILE A 6 -1.92 7.74 2.40
N HIS A 7 -1.00 8.60 1.99
CA HIS A 7 -1.20 10.02 1.75
C HIS A 7 -1.51 10.22 0.27
N VAL A 8 -2.62 10.90 -0.05
CA VAL A 8 -3.09 11.11 -1.40
C VAL A 8 -2.80 12.55 -1.82
N SER A 9 -2.01 12.73 -2.89
CA SER A 9 -1.73 14.04 -3.47
C SER A 9 -2.59 14.27 -4.71
N PRO A 10 -3.22 15.44 -4.90
CA PRO A 10 -3.08 16.69 -4.13
C PRO A 10 -4.11 16.88 -2.99
N ASP A 11 -5.01 15.92 -2.78
CA ASP A 11 -6.19 16.09 -1.91
C ASP A 11 -5.87 16.17 -0.40
N ASP A 12 -4.61 16.05 0.00
CA ASP A 12 -4.12 15.89 1.39
C ASP A 12 -4.90 14.84 2.21
N LYS A 13 -5.45 13.84 1.51
CA LYS A 13 -6.27 12.80 2.12
C LYS A 13 -5.38 11.70 2.69
N VAL A 14 -5.75 11.19 3.87
CA VAL A 14 -5.10 10.03 4.47
C VAL A 14 -6.06 8.83 4.49
N MET A 15 -5.60 7.70 3.96
CA MET A 15 -6.29 6.42 4.04
C MET A 15 -5.55 5.50 5.02
N GLU A 16 -6.30 4.68 5.75
CA GLU A 16 -5.71 3.58 6.51
C GLU A 16 -5.16 2.56 5.52
N PHE A 17 -4.02 1.95 5.83
CA PHE A 17 -3.38 0.95 4.98
C PHE A 17 -2.82 -0.18 5.84
N SER A 18 -2.75 -1.39 5.29
CA SER A 18 -1.94 -2.45 5.90
C SER A 18 -1.57 -3.53 4.91
N ILE A 19 -0.45 -4.20 5.16
CA ILE A 19 -0.03 -5.41 4.44
C ILE A 19 0.07 -6.61 5.38
N GLU A 20 -0.04 -7.81 4.85
CA GLU A 20 -0.03 -9.04 5.66
C GLU A 20 1.38 -9.38 6.17
N LYS A 21 2.41 -9.25 5.33
CA LYS A 21 3.77 -9.76 5.57
C LYS A 21 4.85 -8.75 5.15
N SER A 22 6.06 -8.87 5.70
CA SER A 22 7.20 -8.04 5.27
C SER A 22 7.89 -8.54 3.99
N SER A 23 7.62 -9.77 3.55
CA SER A 23 8.18 -10.37 2.33
C SER A 23 7.28 -11.48 1.78
N GLY A 24 7.49 -11.87 0.51
CA GLY A 24 6.72 -12.90 -0.16
C GLY A 24 5.37 -12.41 -0.67
N ARG A 25 4.43 -13.33 -0.89
CA ARG A 25 3.05 -13.01 -1.29
C ARG A 25 2.18 -12.78 -0.05
N GLY A 26 1.36 -11.74 -0.10
CA GLY A 26 0.42 -11.42 0.97
C GLY A 26 -0.73 -10.55 0.50
N LYS A 27 -1.70 -10.38 1.39
CA LYS A 27 -2.83 -9.47 1.21
C LYS A 27 -2.46 -8.06 1.64
N MET A 28 -3.12 -7.09 1.04
CA MET A 28 -3.11 -5.70 1.47
C MET A 28 -4.51 -5.12 1.43
N GLN A 29 -4.73 -4.13 2.27
CA GLN A 29 -6.02 -3.45 2.38
C GLN A 29 -5.80 -1.98 2.65
N ALA A 30 -6.74 -1.17 2.19
CA ALA A 30 -6.82 0.23 2.58
C ALA A 30 -8.27 0.64 2.83
N PHE A 31 -8.47 1.67 3.63
CA PHE A 31 -9.79 2.23 3.89
C PHE A 31 -9.75 3.75 3.83
N ASP A 32 -10.60 4.28 2.97
CA ASP A 32 -10.84 5.70 2.86
C ASP A 32 -11.99 6.12 3.77
N LYS A 33 -11.68 6.75 4.90
CA LYS A 33 -12.68 7.21 5.86
C LYS A 33 -13.57 8.33 5.33
N GLN A 34 -13.09 9.14 4.39
CA GLN A 34 -13.88 10.27 3.89
C GLN A 34 -14.99 9.80 2.96
N THR A 35 -14.69 8.85 2.08
CA THR A 35 -15.68 8.36 1.12
C THR A 35 -16.38 7.08 1.58
N GLY A 36 -15.78 6.34 2.53
CA GLY A 36 -16.21 5.00 2.95
C GLY A 36 -15.75 3.87 2.01
N GLU A 37 -14.93 4.16 0.98
CA GLU A 37 -14.43 3.17 0.03
C GLU A 37 -13.43 2.21 0.69
N LYS A 38 -13.65 0.90 0.49
CA LYS A 38 -12.75 -0.15 0.97
C LYS A 38 -11.94 -0.71 -0.17
N PHE A 39 -10.64 -0.85 0.04
CA PHE A 39 -9.71 -1.39 -0.93
C PHE A 39 -9.14 -2.71 -0.44
N THR A 40 -9.06 -3.68 -1.34
CA THR A 40 -8.39 -4.96 -1.10
C THR A 40 -7.46 -5.30 -2.26
N GLY A 41 -6.39 -6.05 -1.98
CA GLY A 41 -5.43 -6.40 -3.01
C GLY A 41 -4.46 -7.48 -2.56
N ASN A 42 -3.72 -7.99 -3.53
CA ASN A 42 -2.58 -8.86 -3.29
C ASN A 42 -1.31 -8.15 -3.75
N TYR A 43 -0.22 -8.39 -3.03
CA TYR A 43 1.11 -7.93 -3.42
C TYR A 43 2.10 -9.09 -3.39
N SER A 44 3.19 -8.93 -4.12
CA SER A 44 4.36 -9.81 -4.07
C SER A 44 5.57 -8.98 -3.71
N ALA A 45 6.29 -9.39 -2.68
CA ALA A 45 7.54 -8.79 -2.26
C ALA A 45 8.70 -9.78 -2.33
N TYR A 46 9.85 -9.33 -2.83
CA TYR A 46 11.08 -10.12 -2.94
C TYR A 46 12.23 -9.39 -2.26
N TYR A 47 13.14 -10.16 -1.65
CA TYR A 47 14.34 -9.60 -1.04
C TYR A 47 15.27 -9.01 -2.11
N SER A 48 15.81 -7.85 -1.80
CA SER A 48 16.84 -7.17 -2.58
C SER A 48 17.85 -6.55 -1.62
N GLY A 49 18.90 -7.30 -1.32
CA GLY A 49 19.83 -6.99 -0.24
C GLY A 49 19.15 -7.17 1.12
N GLN A 50 19.26 -6.16 1.98
CA GLN A 50 18.69 -6.18 3.34
C GLN A 50 17.18 -5.84 3.38
N ASN A 51 16.64 -5.29 2.29
CA ASN A 51 15.25 -4.85 2.20
C ASN A 51 14.44 -5.76 1.29
N ALA A 52 13.11 -5.71 1.38
CA ALA A 52 12.22 -6.30 0.39
C ALA A 52 11.60 -5.22 -0.50
N ARG A 53 11.43 -5.52 -1.79
CA ARG A 53 10.70 -4.68 -2.75
C ARG A 53 9.39 -5.35 -3.10
N GLY A 54 8.28 -4.64 -2.91
CA GLY A 54 6.92 -5.12 -3.15
C GLY A 54 6.25 -4.44 -4.33
N GLU A 55 5.47 -5.17 -5.10
CA GLU A 55 4.51 -4.60 -6.04
C GLU A 55 3.14 -5.25 -5.87
N GLY A 56 2.07 -4.47 -6.06
CA GLY A 56 0.71 -4.96 -5.95
C GLY A 56 -0.32 -3.99 -6.51
N MET A 57 -1.59 -4.39 -6.47
CA MET A 57 -2.72 -3.54 -6.84
C MET A 57 -3.82 -3.60 -5.79
N LEU A 58 -4.22 -2.42 -5.29
CA LEU A 58 -5.43 -2.24 -4.52
C LEU A 58 -6.61 -2.02 -5.46
N ILE A 59 -7.71 -2.70 -5.19
CA ILE A 59 -8.98 -2.58 -5.91
C ILE A 59 -10.03 -2.14 -4.89
N GLY A 60 -10.58 -0.94 -5.11
CA GLY A 60 -11.68 -0.38 -4.35
C GLY A 60 -12.99 -1.06 -4.69
N ASP A 61 -13.89 -1.15 -3.72
CA ASP A 61 -15.26 -1.64 -3.90
C ASP A 61 -16.11 -0.76 -4.86
N ARG A 62 -15.62 0.43 -5.21
CA ARG A 62 -16.18 1.31 -6.26
C ARG A 62 -15.42 1.25 -7.59
N GLY A 63 -14.56 0.25 -7.77
CA GLY A 63 -13.85 -0.02 -9.02
C GLY A 63 -12.54 0.74 -9.21
N LYS A 64 -12.16 1.63 -8.27
CA LYS A 64 -10.89 2.34 -8.32
C LYS A 64 -9.72 1.38 -8.17
N LYS A 65 -8.70 1.51 -9.02
CA LYS A 65 -7.50 0.66 -8.99
C LYS A 65 -6.27 1.51 -8.69
N ILE A 66 -5.49 1.12 -7.70
CA ILE A 66 -4.25 1.80 -7.31
C ILE A 66 -3.11 0.79 -7.38
N LYS A 67 -2.19 1.00 -8.32
CA LYS A 67 -0.97 0.19 -8.42
C LYS A 67 0.04 0.72 -7.41
N LEU A 68 0.63 -0.16 -6.60
CA LEU A 68 1.58 0.19 -5.55
C LEU A 68 2.96 -0.41 -5.82
N ARG A 69 4.00 0.33 -5.42
CA ARG A 69 5.37 -0.14 -5.25
C ARG A 69 5.83 0.17 -3.83
N LEU A 70 6.43 -0.81 -3.17
CA LEU A 70 6.80 -0.76 -1.76
C LEU A 70 8.30 -1.06 -1.62
N LEU A 71 8.95 -0.33 -0.72
CA LEU A 71 10.21 -0.69 -0.10
C LEU A 71 9.90 -1.05 1.35
N ILE A 72 10.26 -2.26 1.74
CA ILE A 72 9.95 -2.83 3.04
C ILE A 72 11.26 -3.13 3.74
N GLU A 73 11.41 -2.64 4.97
CA GLU A 73 12.53 -2.86 5.86
C GLU A 73 12.12 -3.94 6.86
N PRO A 74 12.60 -5.18 6.70
CA PRO A 74 12.26 -6.28 7.59
C PRO A 74 12.85 -6.05 8.99
N GLY A 75 12.18 -6.56 10.02
CA GLY A 75 12.66 -6.50 11.40
C GLY A 75 11.63 -7.05 12.37
N ILE A 76 11.90 -6.93 13.67
CA ILE A 76 10.94 -7.29 14.73
C ILE A 76 9.64 -6.47 14.58
N ARG A 77 9.78 -5.23 14.11
CA ARG A 77 8.69 -4.34 13.69
C ARG A 77 9.01 -3.86 12.28
N PRO A 78 8.55 -4.56 11.23
CA PRO A 78 8.83 -4.17 9.87
C PRO A 78 8.27 -2.78 9.57
N THR A 79 9.07 -1.95 8.92
CA THR A 79 8.70 -0.63 8.42
C THR A 79 8.75 -0.61 6.90
N GLY A 80 8.25 0.45 6.28
CA GLY A 80 8.31 0.59 4.84
C GLY A 80 7.79 1.92 4.33
N ARG A 81 8.16 2.19 3.09
CA ARG A 81 7.68 3.33 2.31
C ARG A 81 7.27 2.86 0.94
N GLY A 82 6.42 3.62 0.26
CA GLY A 82 6.02 3.24 -1.08
C GLY A 82 5.37 4.37 -1.82
N THR A 83 5.12 4.11 -3.10
CA THR A 83 4.37 4.99 -3.96
C THR A 83 3.29 4.21 -4.70
N GLY A 84 2.26 4.91 -5.11
CA GLY A 84 1.21 4.36 -5.93
C GLY A 84 0.60 5.37 -6.87
N SER A 85 -0.09 4.86 -7.88
CA SER A 85 -0.81 5.65 -8.85
C SER A 85 -2.09 4.94 -9.28
N ASP A 86 -3.14 5.70 -9.57
CA ASP A 86 -4.35 5.20 -10.21
C ASP A 86 -4.41 5.57 -11.70
N GLY A 87 -5.48 5.14 -12.36
CA GLY A 87 -5.69 5.39 -13.80
C GLY A 87 -5.91 6.86 -14.18
N SER A 88 -6.19 7.75 -13.22
CA SER A 88 -6.30 9.20 -13.49
C SER A 88 -5.00 9.95 -13.21
N GLY A 89 -3.92 9.26 -12.82
CA GLY A 89 -2.62 9.84 -12.53
C GLY A 89 -2.48 10.42 -11.12
N LYS A 90 -3.48 10.22 -10.25
CA LYS A 90 -3.40 10.62 -8.85
C LYS A 90 -2.33 9.81 -8.14
N ARG A 91 -1.56 10.46 -7.27
CA ARG A 91 -0.40 9.87 -6.58
C ARG A 91 -0.72 9.54 -5.13
N TYR A 92 -0.12 8.45 -4.67
CA TYR A 92 -0.33 7.87 -3.35
C TYR A 92 1.04 7.61 -2.71
N ASP A 93 1.35 8.26 -1.61
CA ASP A 93 2.57 8.00 -0.85
C ASP A 93 2.24 7.12 0.36
N ILE A 94 3.03 6.07 0.57
CA ILE A 94 2.75 5.03 1.57
C ILE A 94 3.83 5.06 2.65
N VAL A 95 3.43 4.92 3.91
CA VAL A 95 4.33 4.74 5.06
C VAL A 95 3.72 3.69 6.01
N PHE A 96 4.53 2.74 6.49
CA PHE A 96 4.14 1.75 7.50
C PHE A 96 5.34 1.26 8.32
#